data_AF-A0A396TVL8-F1
#
_entry.id   AF-A0A396TVL8-F1
#
_cell.length_a   1.000
_cell.length_b   1.000
_cell.length_c   1.000
_cell.angle_alpha   90.00
_cell.angle_beta   90.00
_cell.angle_gamma   90.00
#
_symmetry.space_group_name_H-M   'P 1'
#
loop_
_entity.id
_entity.type
_entity.pdbx_description
1 polymer ?
#
loop_
_entity_poly.entity_id
_entity_poly.type
_entity_poly.pdbx_seq_one_letter_code
_entity_poly.pdbx_strand_id
1 'polypeptide(L)'
;MNINKTILSVSLTASLFISTNSHACLTSEIESNNSENSANSGICSNTTVEGNLSRNDIDWFEFQVSQAGSINISLDHHRRDDFDWHLYQESGSAVAQGDTNNRPETGSFQATSAGTYYVKLTRYKGSGWYDLNVTFPEGDITPPPTNDCSYGSRPSKPGTLKAYIVGNSNDNCSSLTQDNGAVLLMGGGSDVDSAFSNRVAPHIGTNSDIVVLRTSGTDAYNGYLQGLTSANSVETLIIDTRTKANDPYVDWAIRSAEFVWISGGDQSDYLNQWHGTSVQTAIQHVFDKGGVVGGTSAGMALMANSIYDPDGVQGAVSSEVVTNFCHNTLQFSNRFISIPMLNNSLTDTHFQERDRMGRATVSLGHHSSNFFSIAASEGTSMFLTSNGNGVVDGYGEVYVLRETTQTQRQTLSCNQAVSYLDVLRTKLVSGESYNVFTHSHNGDAMNISINGNNNNFYTPSNPY
;
A
#
# COMPACT_ATOMS: atom_id res chain seq x y z
N MET A 1 8.53 -27.81 -72.37
CA MET A 1 9.32 -28.28 -71.21
C MET A 1 8.85 -27.47 -70.01
N ASN A 2 7.81 -27.94 -69.32
CA ASN A 2 7.22 -27.26 -68.17
C ASN A 2 7.90 -27.78 -66.90
N ILE A 3 8.59 -26.91 -66.19
CA ILE A 3 9.23 -27.24 -64.91
C ILE A 3 8.30 -26.80 -63.78
N ASN A 4 7.73 -27.79 -63.08
CA ASN A 4 6.98 -27.63 -61.85
C ASN A 4 7.88 -27.04 -60.75
N LYS A 5 7.44 -25.96 -60.11
CA LYS A 5 8.01 -25.47 -58.84
C LYS A 5 7.29 -26.14 -57.68
N THR A 6 7.97 -27.02 -56.98
CA THR A 6 7.55 -27.55 -55.67
C THR A 6 8.08 -26.61 -54.59
N ILE A 7 7.19 -25.95 -53.85
CA ILE A 7 7.53 -25.15 -52.68
C ILE A 7 7.70 -26.11 -51.49
N LEU A 8 8.93 -26.21 -50.97
CA LEU A 8 9.23 -26.90 -49.71
C LEU A 8 8.99 -25.92 -48.56
N SER A 9 7.97 -26.21 -47.75
CA SER A 9 7.69 -25.54 -46.48
C SER A 9 8.69 -26.01 -45.42
N VAL A 10 9.66 -25.18 -45.07
CA VAL A 10 10.52 -25.43 -43.91
C VAL A 10 9.76 -24.98 -42.66
N SER A 11 9.24 -25.94 -41.89
CA SER A 11 8.76 -25.67 -40.52
C SER A 11 9.97 -25.48 -39.61
N LEU A 12 10.20 -24.25 -39.18
CA LEU A 12 11.15 -23.92 -38.12
C LEU A 12 10.44 -24.13 -36.78
N THR A 13 10.58 -25.31 -36.19
CA THR A 13 10.11 -25.59 -34.83
C THR A 13 11.10 -24.93 -33.86
N ALA A 14 10.73 -23.77 -33.32
CA ALA A 14 11.44 -23.15 -32.22
C ALA A 14 11.06 -23.90 -30.93
N SER A 15 11.96 -24.76 -30.46
CA SER A 15 11.87 -25.35 -29.13
C SER A 15 12.08 -24.25 -28.09
N LEU A 16 11.00 -23.77 -27.48
CA LEU A 16 11.08 -22.97 -26.25
C LEU A 16 11.66 -23.88 -25.16
N PHE A 17 12.90 -23.62 -24.76
CA PHE A 17 13.40 -24.10 -23.48
C PHE A 17 12.69 -23.30 -22.39
N ILE A 18 11.69 -23.92 -21.75
CA ILE A 18 11.16 -23.44 -20.49
C ILE A 18 12.27 -23.68 -19.45
N SER A 19 12.98 -22.63 -19.07
CA SER A 19 13.83 -22.64 -17.89
C SER A 19 12.91 -22.65 -16.67
N THR A 20 12.72 -23.83 -16.08
CA THR A 20 12.21 -23.93 -14.72
C THR A 20 13.30 -23.38 -13.80
N ASN A 21 13.06 -22.23 -13.19
CA ASN A 21 13.89 -21.77 -12.08
C ASN A 21 13.68 -22.76 -10.93
N SER A 22 14.55 -23.76 -10.80
CA SER A 22 14.70 -24.49 -9.54
C SER A 22 15.36 -23.52 -8.57
N HIS A 23 14.61 -23.00 -7.60
CA HIS A 23 15.23 -22.30 -6.48
C HIS A 23 16.15 -23.28 -5.75
N ALA A 24 17.43 -22.92 -5.64
CA ALA A 24 18.40 -23.72 -4.91
C ALA A 24 18.12 -23.56 -3.42
N CYS A 25 18.12 -24.67 -2.68
CA CYS A 25 17.94 -24.66 -1.24
C CYS A 25 19.07 -23.86 -0.58
N LEU A 26 18.70 -23.03 0.40
CA LEU A 26 19.64 -22.35 1.27
C LEU A 26 20.39 -23.41 2.08
N THR A 27 21.73 -23.42 1.98
CA THR A 27 22.60 -24.33 2.76
C THR A 27 23.56 -23.57 3.67
N SER A 28 23.61 -22.25 3.56
CA SER A 28 24.40 -21.35 4.40
C SER A 28 23.61 -20.07 4.58
N GLU A 29 23.68 -19.47 5.77
CA GLU A 29 23.12 -18.14 6.03
C GLU A 29 23.71 -17.07 5.09
N ILE A 30 22.98 -15.98 4.89
CA ILE A 30 23.38 -14.80 4.13
C ILE A 30 23.16 -13.56 4.98
N GLU A 31 24.25 -12.93 5.39
CA GLU A 31 24.19 -11.71 6.18
C GLU A 31 23.90 -10.46 5.30
N SER A 32 23.07 -9.50 5.74
CA SER A 32 22.43 -9.45 7.05
C SER A 32 20.98 -9.89 7.09
N ASN A 33 20.64 -10.76 8.03
CA ASN A 33 19.28 -11.25 8.33
C ASN A 33 18.88 -10.95 9.79
N ASN A 34 19.40 -9.86 10.34
CA ASN A 34 19.23 -9.43 11.73
C ASN A 34 17.80 -8.99 12.14
N SER A 35 16.84 -9.06 11.22
CA SER A 35 15.44 -8.69 11.42
C SER A 35 14.50 -9.55 10.58
N GLU A 36 13.24 -9.64 11.00
CA GLU A 36 12.18 -10.36 10.29
C GLU A 36 12.05 -9.90 8.82
N ASN A 37 12.15 -8.59 8.55
CA ASN A 37 12.10 -8.01 7.19
C ASN A 37 13.31 -8.37 6.31
N SER A 38 14.38 -8.87 6.91
CA SER A 38 15.61 -9.28 6.23
C SER A 38 15.84 -10.79 6.30
N ALA A 39 14.83 -11.56 6.71
CA ALA A 39 14.94 -13.00 6.90
C ALA A 39 15.49 -13.69 5.64
N ASN A 40 16.41 -14.63 5.82
CA ASN A 40 16.87 -15.46 4.71
C ASN A 40 15.75 -16.39 4.26
N SER A 41 15.39 -16.30 2.99
CA SER A 41 14.41 -17.18 2.35
C SER A 41 15.08 -18.38 1.68
N GLY A 42 14.28 -19.37 1.29
CA GLY A 42 14.76 -20.53 0.55
C GLY A 42 15.26 -21.69 1.41
N ILE A 43 14.89 -21.75 2.70
CA ILE A 43 15.03 -22.99 3.47
C ILE A 43 14.17 -24.08 2.81
N CYS A 44 14.81 -25.21 2.49
CA CYS A 44 14.12 -26.42 2.05
C CYS A 44 13.94 -27.40 3.23
N SER A 45 12.87 -28.19 3.18
CA SER A 45 12.60 -29.15 4.24
C SER A 45 13.70 -30.20 4.33
N ASN A 46 14.10 -30.52 5.56
CA ASN A 46 15.16 -31.49 5.87
C ASN A 46 16.52 -31.14 5.21
N THR A 47 16.75 -29.87 4.90
CA THR A 47 18.06 -29.35 4.45
C THR A 47 18.70 -28.56 5.58
N THR A 48 19.98 -28.82 5.83
CA THR A 48 20.75 -28.10 6.87
C THR A 48 21.23 -26.75 6.32
N VAL A 49 21.00 -25.70 7.09
CA VAL A 49 21.56 -24.35 6.89
C VAL A 49 22.69 -24.17 7.90
N GLU A 50 23.91 -24.00 7.41
CA GLU A 50 25.07 -23.65 8.22
C GLU A 50 25.07 -22.14 8.49
N GLY A 51 25.38 -21.73 9.72
CA GLY A 51 25.48 -20.31 10.06
C GLY A 51 26.37 -20.03 11.27
N ASN A 52 26.42 -18.78 11.72
CA ASN A 52 27.28 -18.33 12.81
C ASN A 52 26.65 -17.20 13.63
N LEU A 53 26.40 -17.47 14.91
CA LEU A 53 25.89 -16.45 15.83
C LEU A 53 27.01 -15.78 16.63
N SER A 54 27.06 -14.45 16.55
CA SER A 54 27.92 -13.61 17.37
C SER A 54 27.14 -12.86 18.47
N ARG A 55 27.83 -12.00 19.26
CA ARG A 55 27.22 -11.34 20.44
C ARG A 55 26.04 -10.42 20.11
N ASN A 56 25.98 -9.87 18.91
CA ASN A 56 24.95 -8.93 18.49
C ASN A 56 24.20 -9.40 17.23
N ASP A 57 24.29 -10.70 16.89
CA ASP A 57 23.50 -11.30 15.81
C ASP A 57 22.19 -11.89 16.30
N ILE A 58 21.23 -11.87 15.39
CA ILE A 58 19.92 -12.48 15.47
C ILE A 58 19.57 -12.98 14.07
N ASP A 59 19.60 -14.28 13.83
CA ASP A 59 19.39 -14.75 12.46
C ASP A 59 17.92 -15.07 12.25
N TRP A 60 17.30 -14.40 11.27
CA TRP A 60 15.95 -14.71 10.84
C TRP A 60 15.95 -15.53 9.56
N PHE A 61 15.06 -16.51 9.51
CA PHE A 61 14.81 -17.36 8.37
C PHE A 61 13.32 -17.46 8.07
N GLU A 62 12.97 -17.48 6.79
CA GLU A 62 11.61 -17.65 6.31
C GLU A 62 11.47 -18.94 5.50
N PHE A 63 10.36 -19.66 5.73
CA PHE A 63 10.01 -20.86 4.97
C PHE A 63 8.49 -21.02 4.82
N GLN A 64 8.09 -21.78 3.80
CA GLN A 64 6.70 -21.96 3.43
C GLN A 64 6.23 -23.37 3.78
N VAL A 65 5.17 -23.45 4.60
CA VAL A 65 4.50 -24.72 4.90
C VAL A 65 3.35 -24.89 3.93
N SER A 66 3.41 -25.93 3.11
CA SER A 66 2.48 -26.13 1.98
C SER A 66 1.09 -26.65 2.39
N GLN A 67 1.01 -27.33 3.54
CA GLN A 67 -0.22 -27.91 4.06
C GLN A 67 -0.10 -28.15 5.56
N ALA A 68 -1.23 -28.41 6.23
CA ALA A 68 -1.23 -28.77 7.63
C ALA A 68 -0.30 -29.97 7.89
N GLY A 69 0.51 -29.88 8.95
CA GLY A 69 1.45 -30.91 9.32
C GLY A 69 2.53 -30.42 10.28
N SER A 70 3.46 -31.30 10.59
CA SER A 70 4.46 -31.05 11.62
C SER A 70 5.62 -30.22 11.08
N ILE A 71 5.89 -29.09 11.72
CA ILE A 71 7.17 -28.39 11.63
C ILE A 71 8.04 -28.93 12.77
N ASN A 72 9.24 -29.39 12.45
CA ASN A 72 10.23 -29.85 13.42
C ASN A 72 11.50 -29.03 13.22
N ILE A 73 12.02 -28.47 14.30
CA ILE A 73 13.25 -27.65 14.29
C ILE A 73 14.31 -28.40 15.08
N SER A 74 15.53 -28.41 14.56
CA SER A 74 16.74 -28.91 15.20
C SER A 74 17.85 -27.88 14.99
N LEU A 75 18.35 -27.32 16.08
CA LEU A 75 19.47 -26.39 16.08
C LEU A 75 20.65 -27.05 16.78
N ASP A 76 21.66 -27.47 16.03
CA ASP A 76 22.92 -27.98 16.60
C ASP A 76 23.98 -26.88 16.66
N HIS A 77 24.83 -26.95 17.68
CA HIS A 77 25.87 -25.95 17.91
C HIS A 77 26.92 -26.50 18.89
N HIS A 78 28.10 -25.89 18.86
CA HIS A 78 29.25 -26.37 19.63
C HIS A 78 29.03 -26.32 21.14
N ARG A 79 29.44 -27.38 21.86
CA ARG A 79 29.21 -27.67 23.30
C ARG A 79 29.48 -26.55 24.34
N ARG A 80 30.11 -25.45 23.96
CA ARG A 80 30.43 -24.31 24.84
C ARG A 80 29.47 -23.13 24.66
N ASP A 81 28.66 -23.16 23.62
CA ASP A 81 27.78 -22.10 23.14
C ASP A 81 26.32 -22.47 23.43
N ASP A 82 25.40 -21.52 23.53
CA ASP A 82 24.00 -21.74 23.93
C ASP A 82 23.13 -20.84 23.08
N PHE A 83 22.48 -21.43 22.07
CA PHE A 83 21.69 -20.74 21.07
C PHE A 83 20.26 -21.26 21.14
N ASP A 84 19.32 -20.35 21.08
CA ASP A 84 17.90 -20.60 21.21
C ASP A 84 17.19 -20.33 19.87
N TRP A 85 16.01 -20.91 19.68
CA TRP A 85 15.16 -20.61 18.53
C TRP A 85 13.72 -20.32 18.93
N HIS A 86 13.09 -19.44 18.17
CA HIS A 86 11.67 -19.12 18.28
C HIS A 86 11.02 -19.23 16.90
N LEU A 87 9.91 -19.95 16.83
CA LEU A 87 9.10 -20.12 15.63
C LEU A 87 7.91 -19.16 15.68
N TYR A 88 7.65 -18.48 14.59
CA TYR A 88 6.53 -17.56 14.42
C TYR A 88 5.67 -18.01 13.24
N GLN A 89 4.35 -17.87 13.39
CA GLN A 89 3.38 -17.95 12.31
C GLN A 89 2.88 -16.52 12.12
N GLU A 90 3.33 -15.83 11.07
CA GLU A 90 3.14 -14.37 10.88
C GLU A 90 3.88 -13.47 11.90
N SER A 91 3.93 -12.15 11.67
CA SER A 91 4.57 -11.20 12.58
C SER A 91 3.85 -11.20 13.95
N GLY A 92 4.57 -11.43 15.05
CA GLY A 92 3.92 -11.46 16.38
C GLY A 92 4.62 -12.27 17.46
N SER A 93 3.85 -13.00 18.26
CA SER A 93 4.38 -13.85 19.34
C SER A 93 4.81 -15.22 18.82
N ALA A 94 5.83 -15.81 19.43
CA ALA A 94 6.29 -17.14 19.04
C ALA A 94 5.22 -18.20 19.31
N VAL A 95 5.01 -19.10 18.34
CA VAL A 95 4.07 -20.23 18.42
C VAL A 95 4.74 -21.50 18.96
N ALA A 96 6.07 -21.57 18.87
CA ALA A 96 6.91 -22.56 19.54
C ALA A 96 8.31 -21.97 19.79
N GLN A 97 9.05 -22.53 20.75
CA GLN A 97 10.41 -22.10 21.06
C GLN A 97 11.22 -23.27 21.63
N GLY A 98 12.54 -23.19 21.46
CA GLY A 98 13.53 -24.00 22.15
C GLY A 98 14.54 -23.06 22.77
N ASP A 99 14.42 -22.87 24.09
CA ASP A 99 15.34 -22.06 24.91
C ASP A 99 15.91 -22.93 26.04
N THR A 100 16.66 -23.97 25.68
CA THR A 100 17.18 -24.96 26.61
C THR A 100 18.69 -25.14 26.43
N ASN A 101 19.34 -25.85 27.36
CA ASN A 101 20.78 -26.14 27.21
C ASN A 101 21.05 -27.42 26.37
N ASN A 102 20.06 -27.89 25.62
CA ASN A 102 20.12 -29.16 24.87
C ASN A 102 20.90 -29.01 23.56
N ARG A 103 21.44 -30.13 23.06
CA ARG A 103 22.19 -30.18 21.78
C ARG A 103 21.88 -31.47 21.02
N PRO A 104 21.27 -31.41 19.84
CA PRO A 104 20.62 -30.23 19.29
C PRO A 104 19.46 -29.75 20.18
N GLU A 105 19.20 -28.46 20.16
CA GLU A 105 17.96 -27.85 20.66
C GLU A 105 16.85 -28.21 19.67
N THR A 106 15.81 -28.93 20.13
CA THR A 106 14.76 -29.45 19.25
C THR A 106 13.38 -29.11 19.75
N GLY A 107 12.43 -29.00 18.81
CA GLY A 107 11.02 -28.86 19.12
C GLY A 107 10.15 -29.02 17.89
N SER A 108 8.84 -29.07 18.11
CA SER A 108 7.88 -29.23 17.04
C SER A 108 6.64 -28.39 17.24
N PHE A 109 6.01 -28.04 16.13
CA PHE A 109 4.76 -27.31 16.06
C PHE A 109 3.85 -27.98 15.03
N GLN A 110 2.57 -28.15 15.36
CA GLN A 110 1.59 -28.66 14.40
C GLN A 110 0.95 -27.48 13.67
N ALA A 111 1.40 -27.23 12.44
CA ALA A 111 0.76 -26.27 11.56
C ALA A 111 -0.64 -26.77 11.21
N THR A 112 -1.67 -25.98 11.53
CA THR A 112 -3.07 -26.32 11.24
C THR A 112 -3.49 -25.98 9.81
N SER A 113 -2.68 -25.21 9.10
CA SER A 113 -2.90 -24.76 7.73
C SER A 113 -1.57 -24.45 7.05
N ALA A 114 -1.60 -24.29 5.72
CA ALA A 114 -0.50 -23.72 4.97
C ALA A 114 -0.21 -22.28 5.41
N GLY A 115 1.00 -21.80 5.17
CA GLY A 115 1.39 -20.40 5.42
C GLY A 115 2.89 -20.19 5.56
N THR A 116 3.26 -18.92 5.67
CA THR A 116 4.64 -18.47 5.95
C THR A 116 4.96 -18.65 7.42
N TYR A 117 6.14 -19.18 7.69
CA TYR A 117 6.69 -19.29 9.05
C TYR A 117 8.08 -18.68 9.10
N TYR A 118 8.42 -18.14 10.26
CA TYR A 118 9.73 -17.57 10.53
C TYR A 118 10.41 -18.31 11.69
N VAL A 119 11.69 -18.67 11.52
CA VAL A 119 12.54 -19.07 12.63
C VAL A 119 13.48 -17.92 12.95
N LYS A 120 13.48 -17.49 14.21
CA LYS A 120 14.45 -16.56 14.75
C LYS A 120 15.43 -17.32 15.62
N LEU A 121 16.71 -17.17 15.38
CA LEU A 121 17.76 -17.68 16.24
C LEU A 121 18.30 -16.55 17.13
N THR A 122 18.52 -16.85 18.40
CA THR A 122 19.11 -15.91 19.36
C THR A 122 20.17 -16.57 20.19
N ARG A 123 21.12 -15.76 20.66
CA ARG A 123 22.23 -16.24 21.47
C ARG A 123 22.00 -15.98 22.96
N TYR A 124 21.91 -17.05 23.74
CA TYR A 124 22.05 -16.97 25.19
C TYR A 124 23.53 -16.83 25.61
N LYS A 125 24.43 -17.69 25.09
CA LYS A 125 25.86 -17.71 25.45
C LYS A 125 26.76 -18.21 24.31
N GLY A 126 28.05 -17.87 24.38
CA GLY A 126 29.05 -18.35 23.41
C GLY A 126 29.04 -17.60 22.09
N SER A 127 29.79 -18.04 21.09
CA SER A 127 29.73 -17.51 19.72
C SER A 127 30.38 -18.52 18.80
N GLY A 128 29.81 -18.71 17.61
CA GLY A 128 30.33 -19.69 16.67
C GLY A 128 29.25 -20.29 15.81
N TRP A 129 29.60 -21.39 15.17
CA TRP A 129 28.76 -22.03 14.18
C TRP A 129 27.48 -22.64 14.78
N TYR A 130 26.46 -22.74 13.95
CA TYR A 130 25.29 -23.57 14.17
C TYR A 130 24.88 -24.28 12.89
N ASP A 131 24.18 -25.41 13.04
CA ASP A 131 23.50 -26.13 11.97
C ASP A 131 21.99 -26.11 12.26
N LEU A 132 21.23 -25.37 11.45
CA LEU A 132 19.78 -25.32 11.53
C LEU A 132 19.18 -26.31 10.55
N ASN A 133 18.37 -27.25 11.03
CA ASN A 133 17.55 -28.12 10.20
C ASN A 133 16.07 -27.93 10.55
N VAL A 134 15.25 -27.64 9.53
CA VAL A 134 13.80 -27.53 9.68
C VAL A 134 13.15 -28.56 8.77
N THR A 135 12.34 -29.46 9.33
CA THR A 135 11.52 -30.40 8.57
C THR A 135 10.06 -29.97 8.65
N PHE A 136 9.44 -29.76 7.50
CA PHE A 136 8.04 -29.34 7.39
C PHE A 136 7.39 -29.97 6.15
N PRO A 137 6.05 -29.93 6.03
CA PRO A 137 5.35 -30.30 4.80
C PRO A 137 5.75 -29.35 3.67
N GLU A 138 6.81 -29.71 2.96
CA GLU A 138 7.20 -29.13 1.69
C GLU A 138 6.31 -29.74 0.62
N GLY A 139 5.62 -28.90 -0.14
CA GLY A 139 4.81 -29.41 -1.24
C GLY A 139 5.75 -29.93 -2.32
N ASP A 140 5.42 -31.06 -2.95
CA ASP A 140 5.91 -31.28 -4.31
C ASP A 140 5.57 -30.02 -5.11
N ILE A 141 6.54 -29.47 -5.84
CA ILE A 141 6.32 -28.48 -6.90
C ILE A 141 5.54 -29.11 -8.07
N THR A 142 4.41 -29.75 -7.77
CA THR A 142 3.27 -29.77 -8.68
C THR A 142 2.51 -28.48 -8.44
N PRO A 143 2.30 -27.64 -9.47
CA PRO A 143 1.50 -26.43 -9.30
C PRO A 143 0.16 -26.85 -8.70
N PRO A 144 -0.36 -26.16 -7.67
CA PRO A 144 -1.79 -26.22 -7.44
C PRO A 144 -2.48 -25.84 -8.76
N PRO A 145 -3.73 -26.26 -9.01
CA PRO A 145 -4.45 -25.80 -10.19
C PRO A 145 -4.31 -24.28 -10.24
N THR A 146 -3.65 -23.80 -11.29
CA THR A 146 -2.93 -22.53 -11.35
C THR A 146 -3.91 -21.36 -11.36
N ASN A 147 -4.38 -20.91 -10.20
CA ASN A 147 -5.34 -19.82 -10.11
C ASN A 147 -5.10 -18.83 -8.94
N ASP A 148 -4.04 -18.97 -8.11
CA ASP A 148 -3.90 -18.13 -6.89
C ASP A 148 -2.50 -17.48 -6.70
N CYS A 149 -1.72 -17.30 -7.78
CA CYS A 149 -0.62 -16.32 -7.91
C CYS A 149 0.43 -16.22 -6.77
N SER A 150 0.65 -17.29 -6.01
CA SER A 150 1.50 -17.37 -4.81
C SER A 150 0.90 -16.82 -3.51
N TYR A 151 -0.38 -16.41 -3.51
CA TYR A 151 -1.13 -16.04 -2.29
C TYR A 151 -1.81 -17.24 -1.61
N GLY A 152 -1.73 -18.42 -2.23
CA GLY A 152 -2.38 -19.63 -1.74
C GLY A 152 -3.90 -19.59 -1.90
N SER A 153 -4.59 -20.64 -1.47
CA SER A 153 -6.04 -20.73 -1.64
C SER A 153 -6.76 -19.63 -0.87
N ARG A 154 -7.70 -18.97 -1.54
CA ARG A 154 -8.61 -18.00 -0.93
C ARG A 154 -9.28 -18.53 0.35
N PRO A 155 -9.13 -17.87 1.51
CA PRO A 155 -9.80 -18.27 2.75
C PRO A 155 -11.32 -18.26 2.63
N SER A 156 -12.02 -18.94 3.55
CA SER A 156 -13.48 -18.89 3.62
C SER A 156 -13.97 -17.54 4.15
N LYS A 157 -14.91 -16.90 3.46
CA LYS A 157 -15.51 -15.63 3.90
C LYS A 157 -16.16 -15.77 5.29
N PRO A 158 -15.82 -14.93 6.28
CA PRO A 158 -16.51 -14.90 7.56
C PRO A 158 -18.01 -14.59 7.39
N GLY A 159 -18.85 -15.21 8.24
CA GLY A 159 -20.30 -14.99 8.21
C GLY A 159 -20.70 -13.54 8.52
N THR A 160 -19.92 -12.85 9.36
CA THR A 160 -20.15 -11.45 9.78
C THR A 160 -19.63 -10.41 8.79
N LEU A 161 -18.80 -10.82 7.82
CA LEU A 161 -18.26 -9.95 6.78
C LEU A 161 -19.26 -9.81 5.63
N LYS A 162 -19.62 -8.55 5.32
CA LYS A 162 -20.31 -8.22 4.07
C LYS A 162 -19.25 -8.05 2.98
N ALA A 163 -19.23 -8.99 2.05
CA ALA A 163 -18.41 -8.93 0.85
C ALA A 163 -19.30 -9.25 -0.36
N TYR A 164 -19.02 -8.58 -1.47
CA TYR A 164 -19.80 -8.70 -2.70
C TYR A 164 -18.82 -8.78 -3.86
N ILE A 165 -18.93 -9.80 -4.70
CA ILE A 165 -18.04 -10.00 -5.82
C ILE A 165 -18.82 -10.12 -7.12
N VAL A 166 -18.32 -9.46 -8.16
CA VAL A 166 -18.71 -9.69 -9.56
C VAL A 166 -17.49 -10.21 -10.32
N GLY A 167 -17.70 -11.06 -11.32
CA GLY A 167 -16.60 -11.70 -12.04
C GLY A 167 -16.10 -12.99 -11.37
N ASN A 168 -14.84 -13.32 -11.59
CA ASN A 168 -14.24 -14.57 -11.11
C ASN A 168 -13.71 -14.43 -9.67
N SER A 169 -14.03 -15.36 -8.79
CA SER A 169 -13.57 -15.31 -7.39
C SER A 169 -12.16 -15.85 -7.17
N ASN A 170 -11.57 -16.49 -8.17
CA ASN A 170 -10.18 -16.91 -8.14
C ASN A 170 -9.30 -15.77 -8.63
N ASP A 171 -8.10 -15.70 -8.08
CA ASP A 171 -7.11 -14.68 -8.44
C ASP A 171 -6.69 -14.80 -9.91
N ASN A 172 -6.34 -13.68 -10.53
CA ASN A 172 -5.73 -13.66 -11.84
C ASN A 172 -4.34 -13.01 -11.77
N CYS A 173 -3.33 -13.78 -12.15
CA CYS A 173 -1.92 -13.43 -11.97
C CYS A 173 -1.43 -12.42 -13.00
N SER A 174 -2.05 -11.24 -13.01
CA SER A 174 -1.62 -10.12 -13.83
C SER A 174 -0.20 -9.73 -13.41
N SER A 175 0.73 -9.75 -14.37
CA SER A 175 2.12 -9.37 -14.09
C SER A 175 2.21 -7.86 -13.90
N LEU A 176 2.38 -7.44 -12.65
CA LEU A 176 2.76 -6.07 -12.29
C LEU A 176 4.29 -5.94 -12.29
N THR A 177 4.77 -4.71 -12.46
CA THR A 177 6.19 -4.38 -12.28
C THR A 177 6.38 -3.96 -10.83
N GLN A 178 7.12 -4.75 -10.05
CA GLN A 178 7.46 -4.41 -8.66
C GLN A 178 8.03 -2.99 -8.55
N ASP A 179 7.68 -2.28 -7.47
CA ASP A 179 8.05 -0.89 -7.18
C ASP A 179 7.53 0.15 -8.20
N ASN A 180 6.65 -0.26 -9.14
CA ASN A 180 5.98 0.63 -10.07
C ASN A 180 4.57 1.03 -9.60
N GLY A 181 4.37 1.17 -8.29
CA GLY A 181 3.09 1.55 -7.70
C GLY A 181 2.60 2.92 -8.19
N ALA A 182 1.29 3.05 -8.38
CA ALA A 182 0.65 4.30 -8.77
C ALA A 182 -0.53 4.65 -7.86
N VAL A 183 -0.91 5.92 -7.85
CA VAL A 183 -1.93 6.46 -6.96
C VAL A 183 -3.01 7.21 -7.72
N LEU A 184 -4.27 6.93 -7.42
CA LEU A 184 -5.41 7.69 -7.92
C LEU A 184 -6.03 8.53 -6.80
N LEU A 185 -5.87 9.85 -6.89
CA LEU A 185 -6.43 10.83 -5.96
C LEU A 185 -7.71 11.43 -6.57
N MET A 186 -8.87 11.33 -5.91
CA MET A 186 -10.13 11.86 -6.42
C MET A 186 -10.88 12.74 -5.41
N GLY A 187 -11.36 13.89 -5.87
CA GLY A 187 -11.89 14.95 -5.01
C GLY A 187 -13.28 14.69 -4.42
N GLY A 188 -13.98 13.62 -4.80
CA GLY A 188 -15.37 13.37 -4.38
C GLY A 188 -16.39 13.86 -5.41
N GLY A 189 -17.67 13.83 -5.03
CA GLY A 189 -18.77 14.08 -5.97
C GLY A 189 -18.99 12.90 -6.91
N SER A 190 -19.23 13.16 -8.19
CA SER A 190 -19.27 12.11 -9.22
C SER A 190 -17.86 11.55 -9.45
N ASP A 191 -17.74 10.23 -9.58
CA ASP A 191 -16.46 9.61 -9.90
C ASP A 191 -16.03 9.91 -11.36
N VAL A 192 -14.71 9.83 -11.62
CA VAL A 192 -14.11 10.21 -12.92
C VAL A 192 -13.82 8.97 -13.76
N ASP A 193 -14.74 8.64 -14.68
CA ASP A 193 -14.63 7.46 -15.57
C ASP A 193 -13.30 7.38 -16.34
N SER A 194 -12.81 8.53 -16.83
CA SER A 194 -11.57 8.61 -17.61
C SER A 194 -10.34 8.26 -16.80
N ALA A 195 -10.36 8.47 -15.48
CA ALA A 195 -9.25 8.07 -14.62
C ALA A 195 -9.15 6.54 -14.51
N PHE A 196 -10.28 5.85 -14.37
CA PHE A 196 -10.29 4.39 -14.35
C PHE A 196 -9.93 3.79 -15.72
N SER A 197 -10.58 4.27 -16.79
CA SER A 197 -10.46 3.69 -18.13
C SER A 197 -9.14 4.05 -18.84
N ASN A 198 -8.63 5.28 -18.69
CA ASN A 198 -7.43 5.72 -19.40
C ASN A 198 -6.14 5.65 -18.56
N ARG A 199 -6.25 5.47 -17.24
CA ARG A 199 -5.07 5.44 -16.33
C ARG A 199 -4.96 4.11 -15.60
N VAL A 200 -5.95 3.78 -14.77
CA VAL A 200 -5.90 2.59 -13.92
C VAL A 200 -5.85 1.33 -14.78
N ALA A 201 -6.81 1.13 -15.69
CA ALA A 201 -6.90 -0.09 -16.49
C ALA A 201 -5.62 -0.36 -17.33
N PRO A 202 -5.05 0.63 -18.05
CA PRO A 202 -3.77 0.42 -18.72
C PRO A 202 -2.58 0.15 -17.79
N HIS A 203 -2.60 0.66 -16.55
CA HIS A 203 -1.52 0.46 -15.58
C HIS A 203 -1.54 -0.95 -14.99
N ILE A 204 -2.72 -1.44 -14.59
CA ILE A 204 -2.87 -2.77 -13.96
C ILE A 204 -2.97 -3.91 -14.98
N GLY A 205 -3.23 -3.59 -16.25
CA GLY A 205 -3.36 -4.57 -17.33
C GLY A 205 -4.78 -5.10 -17.50
N THR A 206 -4.92 -6.12 -18.35
CA THR A 206 -6.19 -6.78 -18.64
C THR A 206 -6.42 -7.95 -17.70
N ASN A 207 -7.69 -8.25 -17.41
CA ASN A 207 -8.08 -9.34 -16.52
C ASN A 207 -7.53 -9.21 -15.09
N SER A 208 -7.32 -7.99 -14.61
CA SER A 208 -6.90 -7.72 -13.24
C SER A 208 -8.05 -7.81 -12.25
N ASP A 209 -7.72 -7.98 -10.98
CA ASP A 209 -8.66 -8.00 -9.86
C ASP A 209 -8.66 -6.66 -9.12
N ILE A 210 -9.86 -6.20 -8.77
CA ILE A 210 -10.08 -4.91 -8.11
C ILE A 210 -10.79 -5.14 -6.79
N VAL A 211 -10.27 -4.54 -5.72
CA VAL A 211 -10.93 -4.51 -4.41
C VAL A 211 -11.37 -3.10 -4.06
N VAL A 212 -12.64 -2.99 -3.67
CA VAL A 212 -13.27 -1.77 -3.19
C VAL A 212 -13.42 -1.85 -1.67
N LEU A 213 -12.81 -0.91 -0.96
CA LEU A 213 -12.83 -0.87 0.49
C LEU A 213 -13.79 0.20 1.00
N ARG A 214 -14.64 -0.18 1.96
CA ARG A 214 -15.61 0.71 2.61
C ARG A 214 -15.78 0.33 4.09
N THR A 215 -16.25 1.25 4.92
CA THR A 215 -16.74 0.99 6.29
C THR A 215 -18.27 0.88 6.34
N SER A 216 -18.96 1.32 5.30
CA SER A 216 -20.42 1.23 5.20
C SER A 216 -20.88 1.20 3.73
N GLY A 217 -22.18 1.02 3.49
CA GLY A 217 -22.77 1.04 2.15
C GLY A 217 -22.89 -0.34 1.51
N THR A 218 -22.79 -0.36 0.18
CA THR A 218 -23.06 -1.51 -0.70
C THR A 218 -21.97 -1.68 -1.75
N ASP A 219 -22.16 -2.64 -2.65
CA ASP A 219 -21.34 -2.99 -3.81
C ASP A 219 -21.55 -2.10 -5.04
N ALA A 220 -21.98 -0.85 -4.86
CA ALA A 220 -22.33 0.05 -5.97
C ALA A 220 -21.18 0.29 -6.98
N TYR A 221 -19.91 0.06 -6.57
CA TYR A 221 -18.75 0.16 -7.45
C TYR A 221 -18.53 -1.06 -8.34
N ASN A 222 -19.04 -2.25 -7.97
CA ASN A 222 -18.63 -3.50 -8.59
C ASN A 222 -18.87 -3.52 -10.11
N GLY A 223 -20.13 -3.37 -10.53
CA GLY A 223 -20.47 -3.37 -11.96
C GLY A 223 -19.91 -2.16 -12.71
N TYR A 224 -19.82 -1.01 -12.04
CA TYR A 224 -19.29 0.23 -12.61
C TYR A 224 -17.79 0.11 -12.94
N LEU A 225 -16.96 -0.29 -11.98
CA LEU A 225 -15.53 -0.48 -12.19
C LEU A 225 -15.26 -1.62 -13.15
N GLN A 226 -15.98 -2.75 -13.04
CA GLN A 226 -15.82 -3.87 -13.97
C GLN A 226 -16.09 -3.43 -15.42
N GLY A 227 -17.10 -2.59 -15.64
CA GLY A 227 -17.42 -2.07 -16.96
C GLY A 227 -16.37 -1.11 -17.53
N LEU A 228 -15.77 -0.27 -16.68
CA LEU A 228 -14.77 0.71 -17.12
C LEU A 228 -13.37 0.13 -17.33
N THR A 229 -13.00 -0.89 -16.56
CA THR A 229 -11.65 -1.47 -16.58
C THR A 229 -11.58 -2.82 -17.30
N SER A 230 -12.72 -3.46 -17.57
CA SER A 230 -12.77 -4.85 -18.04
C SER A 230 -12.04 -5.82 -17.09
N ALA A 231 -12.12 -5.56 -15.78
CA ALA A 231 -11.51 -6.38 -14.74
C ALA A 231 -12.05 -7.82 -14.73
N ASN A 232 -11.19 -8.77 -14.35
CA ASN A 232 -11.57 -10.17 -14.10
C ASN A 232 -12.58 -10.26 -12.96
N SER A 233 -12.33 -9.50 -11.89
CA SER A 233 -13.26 -9.36 -10.79
C SER A 233 -13.25 -7.98 -10.17
N VAL A 234 -14.36 -7.63 -9.53
CA VAL A 234 -14.44 -6.51 -8.60
C VAL A 234 -15.11 -7.00 -7.33
N GLU A 235 -14.45 -6.80 -6.19
CA GLU A 235 -14.98 -7.18 -4.89
C GLU A 235 -15.07 -5.98 -3.94
N THR A 236 -16.26 -5.75 -3.39
CA THR A 236 -16.45 -4.78 -2.31
C THR A 236 -16.38 -5.47 -0.96
N LEU A 237 -15.54 -4.96 -0.05
CA LEU A 237 -15.43 -5.39 1.35
C LEU A 237 -15.92 -4.28 2.30
N ILE A 238 -16.86 -4.60 3.19
CA ILE A 238 -17.30 -3.70 4.26
C ILE A 238 -16.57 -4.02 5.56
N ILE A 239 -15.55 -3.23 5.87
CA ILE A 239 -14.60 -3.42 6.96
C ILE A 239 -14.81 -2.32 8.01
N ASP A 240 -15.85 -2.49 8.84
CA ASP A 240 -16.31 -1.53 9.86
C ASP A 240 -15.76 -1.78 11.27
N THR A 241 -14.88 -2.78 11.42
CA THR A 241 -14.31 -3.17 12.71
C THR A 241 -12.86 -3.63 12.54
N ARG A 242 -12.03 -3.37 13.55
CA ARG A 242 -10.65 -3.89 13.60
C ARG A 242 -10.56 -5.41 13.47
N THR A 243 -11.55 -6.16 13.95
CA THR A 243 -11.59 -7.62 13.76
C THR A 243 -11.70 -8.00 12.28
N LYS A 244 -12.60 -7.37 11.53
CA LYS A 244 -12.69 -7.58 10.08
C LYS A 244 -11.42 -7.12 9.37
N ALA A 245 -10.80 -6.05 9.86
CA ALA A 245 -9.57 -5.50 9.28
C ALA A 245 -8.31 -6.36 9.51
N ASN A 246 -8.39 -7.39 10.36
CA ASN A 246 -7.34 -8.40 10.57
C ASN A 246 -7.80 -9.80 10.12
N ASP A 247 -8.89 -9.90 9.36
CA ASP A 247 -9.41 -11.18 8.91
C ASP A 247 -8.58 -11.73 7.73
N PRO A 248 -8.16 -13.01 7.74
CA PRO A 248 -7.38 -13.59 6.65
C PRO A 248 -8.05 -13.53 5.27
N TYR A 249 -9.39 -13.60 5.19
CA TYR A 249 -10.10 -13.43 3.92
C TYR A 249 -9.90 -12.03 3.35
N VAL A 250 -9.94 -11.01 4.22
CA VAL A 250 -9.79 -9.61 3.84
C VAL A 250 -8.35 -9.32 3.43
N ASP A 251 -7.37 -9.81 4.18
CA ASP A 251 -5.95 -9.69 3.84
C ASP A 251 -5.66 -10.33 2.47
N TRP A 252 -6.09 -11.58 2.26
CA TRP A 252 -5.91 -12.28 0.98
C TRP A 252 -6.53 -11.51 -0.18
N ALA A 253 -7.79 -11.09 -0.06
CA ALA A 253 -8.50 -10.40 -1.14
C ALA A 253 -7.80 -9.09 -1.52
N ILE A 254 -7.33 -8.32 -0.54
CA ILE A 254 -6.61 -7.07 -0.80
C ILE A 254 -5.25 -7.37 -1.44
N ARG A 255 -4.44 -8.27 -0.87
CA ARG A 255 -3.08 -8.55 -1.36
C ARG A 255 -3.07 -9.12 -2.77
N SER A 256 -4.09 -9.89 -3.14
CA SER A 256 -4.16 -10.54 -4.44
C SER A 256 -4.53 -9.54 -5.55
N ALA A 257 -5.34 -8.52 -5.25
CA ALA A 257 -5.78 -7.52 -6.23
C ALA A 257 -4.66 -6.65 -6.83
N GLU A 258 -4.85 -6.16 -8.06
CA GLU A 258 -3.96 -5.19 -8.72
C GLU A 258 -4.38 -3.73 -8.48
N PHE A 259 -5.64 -3.51 -8.09
CA PHE A 259 -6.15 -2.19 -7.75
C PHE A 259 -6.99 -2.20 -6.48
N VAL A 260 -6.63 -1.35 -5.53
CA VAL A 260 -7.45 -1.07 -4.35
C VAL A 260 -8.05 0.33 -4.46
N TRP A 261 -9.39 0.38 -4.39
CA TRP A 261 -10.18 1.61 -4.40
C TRP A 261 -10.86 1.85 -3.05
N ILE A 262 -10.52 2.94 -2.37
CA ILE A 262 -11.13 3.34 -1.11
C ILE A 262 -12.24 4.35 -1.38
N SER A 263 -13.47 3.99 -1.04
CA SER A 263 -14.63 4.85 -1.31
C SER A 263 -14.69 6.09 -0.40
N GLY A 264 -15.56 7.04 -0.75
CA GLY A 264 -15.94 8.13 0.17
C GLY A 264 -16.59 7.62 1.46
N GLY A 265 -16.61 8.47 2.48
CA GLY A 265 -17.06 8.12 3.82
C GLY A 265 -16.53 9.13 4.84
N ASP A 266 -16.23 8.65 6.04
CA ASP A 266 -15.51 9.39 7.07
C ASP A 266 -14.07 8.87 7.18
N GLN A 267 -13.08 9.74 7.01
CA GLN A 267 -11.68 9.35 7.09
C GLN A 267 -11.27 8.92 8.52
N SER A 268 -11.89 9.46 9.56
CA SER A 268 -11.64 9.08 10.95
C SER A 268 -12.11 7.63 11.19
N ASP A 269 -13.25 7.24 10.62
CA ASP A 269 -13.72 5.84 10.68
C ASP A 269 -12.72 4.88 10.02
N TYR A 270 -12.20 5.23 8.84
CA TYR A 270 -11.18 4.42 8.18
C TYR A 270 -9.91 4.27 9.03
N LEU A 271 -9.38 5.37 9.55
CA LEU A 271 -8.18 5.34 10.39
C LEU A 271 -8.40 4.54 11.68
N ASN A 272 -9.52 4.75 12.36
CA ASN A 272 -9.87 4.05 13.60
C ASN A 272 -9.94 2.52 13.40
N GLN A 273 -10.50 2.07 12.28
CA GLN A 273 -10.67 0.64 12.02
C GLN A 273 -9.46 -0.03 11.36
N TRP A 274 -8.69 0.68 10.54
CA TRP A 274 -7.67 0.05 9.67
C TRP A 274 -6.22 0.40 10.05
N HIS A 275 -5.97 1.49 10.79
CA HIS A 275 -4.60 1.84 11.16
C HIS A 275 -4.02 0.80 12.13
N GLY A 276 -2.84 0.27 11.82
CA GLY A 276 -2.15 -0.79 12.54
C GLY A 276 -2.83 -2.17 12.43
N THR A 277 -3.50 -2.47 11.32
CA THR A 277 -4.12 -3.79 11.07
C THR A 277 -3.61 -4.42 9.78
N SER A 278 -3.95 -5.69 9.52
CA SER A 278 -3.58 -6.41 8.29
C SER A 278 -4.02 -5.66 7.03
N VAL A 279 -5.22 -5.05 7.01
CA VAL A 279 -5.67 -4.16 5.91
C VAL A 279 -4.63 -3.11 5.53
N GLN A 280 -4.05 -2.37 6.49
CA GLN A 280 -3.02 -1.37 6.17
C GLN A 280 -1.83 -2.01 5.44
N THR A 281 -1.33 -3.13 5.97
CA THR A 281 -0.19 -3.83 5.38
C THR A 281 -0.51 -4.46 4.02
N ALA A 282 -1.76 -4.91 3.82
CA ALA A 282 -2.23 -5.48 2.57
C ALA A 282 -2.36 -4.41 1.47
N ILE A 283 -2.87 -3.23 1.80
CA ILE A 283 -2.94 -2.12 0.83
C ILE A 283 -1.54 -1.64 0.48
N GLN A 284 -0.63 -1.55 1.47
CA GLN A 284 0.78 -1.26 1.22
C GLN A 284 1.39 -2.28 0.25
N HIS A 285 1.14 -3.57 0.47
CA HIS A 285 1.61 -4.64 -0.42
C HIS A 285 1.13 -4.46 -1.86
N VAL A 286 -0.14 -4.06 -2.08
CA VAL A 286 -0.66 -3.78 -3.43
C VAL A 286 0.12 -2.66 -4.12
N PHE A 287 0.43 -1.60 -3.39
CA PHE A 287 1.26 -0.51 -3.92
C PHE A 287 2.69 -0.99 -4.24
N ASP A 288 3.34 -1.70 -3.31
CA ASP A 288 4.73 -2.14 -3.43
C ASP A 288 4.92 -3.15 -4.56
N LYS A 289 3.94 -4.04 -4.79
CA LYS A 289 3.98 -5.00 -5.92
C LYS A 289 3.73 -4.35 -7.28
N GLY A 290 3.50 -3.04 -7.36
CA GLY A 290 3.31 -2.30 -8.61
C GLY A 290 1.88 -1.98 -8.98
N GLY A 291 0.92 -2.26 -8.09
CA GLY A 291 -0.50 -2.03 -8.32
C GLY A 291 -0.89 -0.57 -8.20
N VAL A 292 -2.19 -0.33 -8.26
CA VAL A 292 -2.77 1.00 -8.01
C VAL A 292 -3.43 1.00 -6.64
N VAL A 293 -3.23 2.06 -5.88
CA VAL A 293 -4.05 2.36 -4.70
C VAL A 293 -4.67 3.72 -4.90
N GLY A 294 -5.96 3.87 -4.64
CA GLY A 294 -6.60 5.18 -4.79
C GLY A 294 -7.83 5.32 -3.94
N GLY A 295 -8.38 6.52 -3.93
CA GLY A 295 -9.65 6.75 -3.29
C GLY A 295 -10.27 8.09 -3.63
N THR A 296 -11.54 8.22 -3.24
CA THR A 296 -12.33 9.44 -3.45
C THR A 296 -12.74 10.03 -2.10
N SER A 297 -12.73 11.36 -1.99
CA SER A 297 -13.11 12.07 -0.76
C SER A 297 -12.30 11.59 0.46
N ALA A 298 -12.91 10.98 1.47
CA ALA A 298 -12.21 10.37 2.60
C ALA A 298 -11.16 9.32 2.18
N GLY A 299 -11.39 8.56 1.11
CA GLY A 299 -10.40 7.61 0.59
C GLY A 299 -9.15 8.29 0.03
N MET A 300 -9.29 9.46 -0.62
CA MET A 300 -8.15 10.27 -1.07
C MET A 300 -7.34 10.79 0.13
N ALA A 301 -8.02 11.16 1.23
CA ALA A 301 -7.35 11.66 2.43
C ALA A 301 -6.32 10.68 2.99
N LEU A 302 -6.59 9.37 2.91
CA LEU A 302 -5.70 8.31 3.43
C LEU A 302 -4.38 8.18 2.66
N MET A 303 -4.26 8.78 1.47
CA MET A 303 -3.05 8.70 0.65
C MET A 303 -1.98 9.71 1.09
N ALA A 304 -2.35 10.73 1.86
CA ALA A 304 -1.43 11.79 2.27
C ALA A 304 -0.40 11.30 3.30
N ASN A 305 0.76 11.97 3.33
CA ASN A 305 1.73 11.76 4.40
C ASN A 305 1.26 12.38 5.74
N SER A 306 0.51 13.48 5.68
CA SER A 306 -0.19 14.06 6.82
C SER A 306 -1.68 14.18 6.49
N ILE A 307 -2.50 13.42 7.21
CA ILE A 307 -3.92 13.20 6.88
C ILE A 307 -4.75 14.19 7.69
N TYR A 308 -5.52 15.05 7.01
CA TYR A 308 -6.51 15.89 7.68
C TYR A 308 -7.63 15.02 8.28
N ASP A 309 -7.67 14.95 9.60
CA ASP A 309 -8.48 14.02 10.36
C ASP A 309 -9.17 14.74 11.52
N PRO A 310 -10.34 15.36 11.28
CA PRO A 310 -11.03 16.16 12.30
C PRO A 310 -11.64 15.31 13.44
N ASP A 311 -11.39 14.00 13.51
CA ASP A 311 -11.89 13.08 14.54
C ASP A 311 -13.44 12.99 14.56
N GLY A 312 -14.02 12.67 13.41
CA GLY A 312 -15.46 12.42 13.25
C GLY A 312 -16.36 13.67 13.37
N VAL A 313 -15.78 14.88 13.46
CA VAL A 313 -16.55 16.14 13.37
C VAL A 313 -16.58 16.68 11.95
N GLN A 314 -17.56 17.55 11.67
CA GLN A 314 -17.68 18.17 10.35
C GLN A 314 -16.40 18.92 9.97
N GLY A 315 -15.80 18.52 8.84
CA GLY A 315 -14.56 19.11 8.38
C GLY A 315 -14.72 20.60 8.07
N ALA A 316 -13.75 21.40 8.53
CA ALA A 316 -13.86 22.85 8.48
C ALA A 316 -13.77 23.45 7.08
N VAL A 317 -14.28 24.67 6.95
CA VAL A 317 -14.16 25.53 5.77
C VAL A 317 -13.16 26.67 6.03
N SER A 318 -12.79 27.39 4.99
CA SER A 318 -11.73 28.40 5.06
C SER A 318 -12.03 29.53 6.03
N SER A 319 -13.26 30.05 6.03
CA SER A 319 -13.66 31.16 6.91
C SER A 319 -13.54 30.85 8.40
N GLU A 320 -13.58 29.57 8.80
CA GLU A 320 -13.42 29.14 10.19
C GLU A 320 -11.94 29.15 10.58
N VAL A 321 -11.11 28.44 9.81
CA VAL A 321 -9.71 28.16 10.16
C VAL A 321 -8.76 29.34 9.96
N VAL A 322 -9.11 30.32 9.13
CA VAL A 322 -8.30 31.53 8.95
C VAL A 322 -8.35 32.46 10.16
N THR A 323 -9.38 32.35 11.01
CA THR A 323 -9.55 33.22 12.19
C THR A 323 -8.74 32.76 13.41
N ASN A 324 -8.31 31.49 13.42
CA ASN A 324 -7.49 30.92 14.48
C ASN A 324 -6.60 29.83 13.90
N PHE A 325 -5.27 30.05 13.90
CA PHE A 325 -4.31 29.09 13.38
C PHE A 325 -4.47 27.69 13.99
N CYS A 326 -4.84 27.57 15.27
CA CYS A 326 -5.03 26.30 15.97
C CYS A 326 -6.52 25.97 16.16
N HIS A 327 -7.34 26.24 15.15
CA HIS A 327 -8.74 25.84 15.14
C HIS A 327 -8.85 24.35 15.48
N ASN A 328 -9.78 23.98 16.36
CA ASN A 328 -9.86 22.64 16.96
C ASN A 328 -10.07 21.49 15.95
N THR A 329 -10.60 21.81 14.76
CA THR A 329 -10.80 20.88 13.64
C THR A 329 -9.57 20.68 12.77
N LEU A 330 -8.48 21.44 12.97
CA LEU A 330 -7.19 21.24 12.29
C LEU A 330 -6.37 20.18 13.03
N GLN A 331 -6.78 18.93 12.83
CA GLN A 331 -6.12 17.76 13.38
C GLN A 331 -5.50 16.96 12.24
N PHE A 332 -4.33 16.40 12.52
CA PHE A 332 -3.52 15.70 11.52
C PHE A 332 -3.06 14.35 12.06
N SER A 333 -3.52 13.30 11.39
CA SER A 333 -3.06 11.93 11.64
C SER A 333 -1.84 11.60 10.78
N ASN A 334 -0.96 10.75 11.30
CA ASN A 334 0.21 10.27 10.56
C ASN A 334 -0.20 9.46 9.33
N ARG A 335 0.73 9.33 8.38
CA ARG A 335 0.52 8.56 7.13
C ARG A 335 -0.09 7.18 7.41
N PHE A 336 -1.05 6.80 6.58
CA PHE A 336 -1.64 5.45 6.59
C PHE A 336 -0.87 4.50 5.66
N ILE A 337 -0.45 4.97 4.49
CA ILE A 337 0.33 4.19 3.51
C ILE A 337 1.59 4.97 3.15
N SER A 338 2.72 4.27 2.99
CA SER A 338 3.98 4.83 2.53
C SER A 338 3.98 4.93 1.01
N ILE A 339 3.76 6.14 0.50
CA ILE A 339 3.74 6.44 -0.93
C ILE A 339 4.86 7.47 -1.19
N PRO A 340 5.99 7.08 -1.81
CA PRO A 340 7.15 7.97 -1.96
C PRO A 340 6.85 9.29 -2.66
N MET A 341 5.98 9.28 -3.69
CA MET A 341 5.56 10.49 -4.42
C MET A 341 4.67 11.43 -3.60
N LEU A 342 4.16 10.98 -2.45
CA LEU A 342 3.34 11.78 -1.52
C LEU A 342 4.06 12.06 -0.20
N ASN A 343 5.38 11.85 -0.13
CA ASN A 343 6.18 12.30 1.00
C ASN A 343 6.07 13.83 1.17
N ASN A 344 5.89 14.29 2.40
CA ASN A 344 5.62 15.69 2.72
C ASN A 344 4.33 16.25 2.07
N SER A 345 3.36 15.40 1.74
CA SER A 345 2.08 15.85 1.20
C SER A 345 0.99 15.96 2.26
N LEU A 346 0.06 16.87 2.01
CA LEU A 346 -1.32 16.83 2.48
C LEU A 346 -2.25 16.63 1.29
N THR A 347 -3.47 16.17 1.55
CA THR A 347 -4.54 16.16 0.55
C THR A 347 -5.81 16.83 1.04
N ASP A 348 -6.56 17.42 0.13
CA ASP A 348 -7.87 18.03 0.38
C ASP A 348 -8.86 17.66 -0.73
N THR A 349 -10.15 17.55 -0.40
CA THR A 349 -11.22 17.04 -1.27
C THR A 349 -12.44 17.96 -1.23
N HIS A 350 -13.36 17.85 -2.19
CA HIS A 350 -14.52 18.74 -2.35
C HIS A 350 -14.10 20.21 -2.27
N PHE A 351 -12.96 20.51 -2.88
CA PHE A 351 -12.12 21.61 -2.46
C PHE A 351 -12.75 22.98 -2.73
N GLN A 352 -13.08 23.26 -3.98
CA GLN A 352 -13.73 24.51 -4.34
C GLN A 352 -15.18 24.57 -3.85
N GLU A 353 -15.90 23.45 -3.92
CA GLU A 353 -17.33 23.36 -3.57
C GLU A 353 -17.59 23.72 -2.11
N ARG A 354 -16.62 23.49 -1.23
CA ARG A 354 -16.73 23.73 0.22
C ARG A 354 -15.85 24.88 0.72
N ASP A 355 -15.32 25.70 -0.18
CA ASP A 355 -14.35 26.76 0.10
C ASP A 355 -13.24 26.30 1.05
N ARG A 356 -12.32 25.47 0.59
CA ARG A 356 -11.24 24.88 1.40
C ARG A 356 -9.84 25.39 1.08
N MET A 357 -9.68 26.40 0.23
CA MET A 357 -8.38 27.01 -0.06
C MET A 357 -7.68 27.50 1.20
N GLY A 358 -8.37 28.29 2.03
CA GLY A 358 -7.86 28.74 3.31
C GLY A 358 -7.51 27.59 4.24
N ARG A 359 -8.31 26.52 4.26
CA ARG A 359 -7.98 25.33 5.04
C ARG A 359 -6.69 24.67 4.57
N ALA A 360 -6.55 24.37 3.29
CA ALA A 360 -5.34 23.71 2.78
C ALA A 360 -4.08 24.60 2.99
N THR A 361 -4.19 25.92 2.78
CA THR A 361 -3.09 26.85 3.04
C THR A 361 -2.75 26.93 4.53
N VAL A 362 -3.73 27.01 5.43
CA VAL A 362 -3.47 27.02 6.88
C VAL A 362 -2.86 25.70 7.34
N SER A 363 -3.34 24.57 6.83
CA SER A 363 -2.78 23.24 7.10
C SER A 363 -1.31 23.13 6.68
N LEU A 364 -0.90 23.73 5.56
CA LEU A 364 0.52 23.83 5.19
C LEU A 364 1.34 24.59 6.25
N GLY A 365 0.77 25.63 6.84
CA GLY A 365 1.42 26.41 7.90
C GLY A 365 1.74 25.59 9.16
N HIS A 366 1.02 24.48 9.42
CA HIS A 366 1.29 23.55 10.53
C HIS A 366 2.46 22.58 10.28
N HIS A 367 2.97 22.53 9.06
CA HIS A 367 4.02 21.60 8.67
C HIS A 367 5.31 22.35 8.36
N SER A 368 6.41 21.63 8.07
CA SER A 368 7.65 22.24 7.58
C SER A 368 7.48 22.79 6.17
N SER A 369 8.30 23.77 5.77
CA SER A 369 8.12 24.52 4.52
C SER A 369 8.35 23.71 3.23
N ASN A 370 8.83 22.48 3.34
CA ASN A 370 8.96 21.54 2.23
C ASN A 370 7.68 20.72 1.98
N PHE A 371 6.62 20.91 2.78
CA PHE A 371 5.34 20.28 2.52
C PHE A 371 4.60 20.95 1.35
N PHE A 372 3.77 20.16 0.67
CA PHE A 372 2.83 20.62 -0.36
C PHE A 372 1.47 19.99 -0.14
N SER A 373 0.41 20.61 -0.65
CA SER A 373 -0.95 20.11 -0.56
C SER A 373 -1.49 19.85 -1.96
N ILE A 374 -2.07 18.66 -2.20
CA ILE A 374 -2.84 18.35 -3.41
C ILE A 374 -4.32 18.40 -3.06
N ALA A 375 -5.04 19.36 -3.61
CA ALA A 375 -6.44 19.60 -3.29
C ALA A 375 -7.31 19.44 -4.54
N ALA A 376 -8.25 18.51 -4.52
CA ALA A 376 -9.09 18.20 -5.68
C ALA A 376 -10.55 18.65 -5.47
N SER A 377 -11.08 19.39 -6.44
CA SER A 377 -12.52 19.69 -6.55
C SER A 377 -13.33 18.43 -6.89
N GLU A 378 -14.65 18.49 -6.72
CA GLU A 378 -15.54 17.39 -7.09
C GLU A 378 -15.42 17.04 -8.59
N GLY A 379 -15.65 15.76 -8.93
CA GLY A 379 -15.59 15.29 -10.33
C GLY A 379 -14.24 15.43 -11.00
N THR A 380 -13.17 15.45 -10.18
CA THR A 380 -11.79 15.66 -10.63
C THR A 380 -10.85 14.71 -9.92
N SER A 381 -9.82 14.28 -10.64
CA SER A 381 -8.82 13.36 -10.14
C SER A 381 -7.42 13.71 -10.63
N MET A 382 -6.41 13.21 -9.92
CA MET A 382 -5.02 13.19 -10.35
C MET A 382 -4.47 11.77 -10.23
N PHE A 383 -3.95 11.23 -11.32
CA PHE A 383 -3.26 9.94 -11.34
C PHE A 383 -1.75 10.15 -11.30
N LEU A 384 -1.11 9.69 -10.22
CA LEU A 384 0.33 9.81 -9.96
C LEU A 384 1.04 8.48 -10.22
N THR A 385 2.12 8.52 -10.98
CA THR A 385 2.96 7.35 -11.24
C THR A 385 4.25 7.38 -10.39
N SER A 386 4.94 6.24 -10.30
CA SER A 386 6.16 6.03 -9.51
C SER A 386 7.28 7.06 -9.74
N ASN A 387 7.36 7.66 -10.93
CA ASN A 387 8.31 8.72 -11.27
C ASN A 387 7.86 10.14 -10.84
N GLY A 388 6.76 10.23 -10.08
CA GLY A 388 6.19 11.46 -9.55
C GLY A 388 5.33 12.26 -10.53
N ASN A 389 5.13 11.79 -11.77
CA ASN A 389 4.27 12.48 -12.72
C ASN A 389 2.80 12.25 -12.42
N GLY A 390 2.08 13.33 -12.17
CA GLY A 390 0.64 13.41 -12.03
C GLY A 390 -0.02 13.93 -13.31
N VAL A 391 -1.15 13.35 -13.70
CA VAL A 391 -2.02 13.88 -14.77
C VAL A 391 -3.44 14.05 -14.23
N VAL A 392 -4.07 15.17 -14.54
CA VAL A 392 -5.44 15.48 -14.11
C VAL A 392 -6.44 14.96 -15.14
N ASP A 393 -7.53 14.38 -14.65
CA ASP A 393 -8.70 13.97 -15.43
C ASP A 393 -9.97 14.44 -14.69
N GLY A 394 -11.04 14.77 -15.43
CA GLY A 394 -12.32 15.23 -14.87
C GLY A 394 -12.80 16.55 -15.45
N TYR A 395 -13.81 17.17 -14.84
CA TYR A 395 -14.35 18.46 -15.31
C TYR A 395 -13.99 19.66 -14.44
N GLY A 396 -13.58 19.44 -13.19
CA GLY A 396 -13.11 20.48 -12.28
C GLY A 396 -11.58 20.54 -12.25
N GLU A 397 -11.03 20.90 -11.09
CA GLU A 397 -9.62 21.27 -10.97
C GLU A 397 -8.90 20.58 -9.80
N VAL A 398 -7.59 20.44 -9.96
CA VAL A 398 -6.66 20.09 -8.89
C VAL A 398 -5.77 21.28 -8.60
N TYR A 399 -5.61 21.59 -7.33
CA TYR A 399 -4.78 22.66 -6.83
C TYR A 399 -3.59 22.07 -6.08
N VAL A 400 -2.37 22.43 -6.49
CA VAL A 400 -1.16 22.14 -5.73
C VAL A 400 -0.70 23.41 -5.03
N LEU A 401 -0.69 23.39 -3.70
CA LEU A 401 -0.23 24.50 -2.87
C LEU A 401 1.14 24.17 -2.28
N ARG A 402 2.09 25.09 -2.34
CA ARG A 402 3.40 24.93 -1.71
C ARG A 402 4.06 26.26 -1.38
N GLU A 403 5.03 26.21 -0.47
CA GLU A 403 5.87 27.37 -0.20
C GLU A 403 6.94 27.55 -1.27
N THR A 404 7.38 28.79 -1.41
CA THR A 404 8.54 29.19 -2.21
C THR A 404 9.39 30.16 -1.40
N THR A 405 10.48 30.65 -2.00
CA THR A 405 11.30 31.71 -1.40
C THR A 405 10.56 33.04 -1.23
N GLN A 406 9.41 33.22 -1.89
CA GLN A 406 8.56 34.41 -1.74
C GLN A 406 7.60 34.30 -0.56
N THR A 407 7.31 33.08 -0.10
CA THR A 407 6.30 32.84 0.92
C THR A 407 6.72 33.42 2.27
N GLN A 408 5.77 34.07 2.96
CA GLN A 408 5.99 34.65 4.29
C GLN A 408 4.99 34.10 5.31
N ARG A 409 5.52 33.36 6.29
CA ARG A 409 4.79 32.92 7.49
C ARG A 409 4.76 34.08 8.52
N GLN A 410 3.82 35.00 8.39
CA GLN A 410 3.77 36.20 9.27
C GLN A 410 3.13 35.91 10.63
N THR A 411 1.88 35.44 10.65
CA THR A 411 1.14 35.16 11.89
C THR A 411 0.57 33.75 11.80
N LEU A 412 1.35 32.77 12.30
CA LEU A 412 0.97 31.35 12.41
C LEU A 412 1.08 30.93 13.87
N SER A 413 0.17 31.41 14.72
CA SER A 413 0.20 31.15 16.17
C SER A 413 -1.21 30.93 16.71
N CYS A 414 -1.35 30.01 17.66
CA CYS A 414 -2.65 29.67 18.23
C CYS A 414 -3.37 30.89 18.81
N ASN A 415 -4.70 30.90 18.69
CA ASN A 415 -5.59 31.98 19.14
C ASN A 415 -5.38 33.33 18.43
N GLN A 416 -4.71 33.32 17.27
CA GLN A 416 -4.56 34.48 16.41
C GLN A 416 -5.06 34.18 15.00
N ALA A 417 -5.64 35.20 14.36
CA ALA A 417 -5.99 35.15 12.97
C ALA A 417 -4.73 34.97 12.11
N VAL A 418 -4.84 34.13 11.10
CA VAL A 418 -3.74 33.73 10.22
C VAL A 418 -3.32 34.90 9.34
N SER A 419 -2.02 35.14 9.24
CA SER A 419 -1.41 35.95 8.17
C SER A 419 -0.35 35.10 7.48
N TYR A 420 -0.64 34.66 6.26
CA TYR A 420 0.21 33.75 5.49
C TYR A 420 0.27 34.21 4.04
N LEU A 421 1.41 34.77 3.64
CA LEU A 421 1.51 35.48 2.37
C LEU A 421 2.28 34.69 1.31
N ASP A 422 1.91 34.92 0.06
CA ASP A 422 2.63 34.46 -1.13
C ASP A 422 2.90 32.94 -1.16
N VAL A 423 1.92 32.14 -0.75
CA VAL A 423 1.92 30.69 -0.99
C VAL A 423 1.65 30.46 -2.47
N LEU A 424 2.47 29.63 -3.11
CA LEU A 424 2.28 29.33 -4.54
C LEU A 424 1.14 28.33 -4.70
N ARG A 425 0.13 28.72 -5.47
CA ARG A 425 -0.94 27.86 -5.97
C ARG A 425 -0.66 27.53 -7.43
N THR A 426 -0.64 26.25 -7.78
CA THR A 426 -0.74 25.76 -9.15
C THR A 426 -2.12 25.14 -9.34
N LYS A 427 -2.91 25.64 -10.29
CA LYS A 427 -4.20 25.11 -10.72
C LYS A 427 -3.98 24.23 -11.95
N LEU A 428 -4.56 23.04 -11.93
CA LEU A 428 -4.47 22.05 -12.98
C LEU A 428 -5.88 21.63 -13.40
N VAL A 429 -6.12 21.56 -14.71
CA VAL A 429 -7.35 21.03 -15.31
C VAL A 429 -7.08 19.77 -16.11
N SER A 430 -8.13 19.12 -16.60
CA SER A 430 -8.02 17.87 -17.35
C SER A 430 -6.96 17.92 -18.46
N GLY A 431 -6.06 16.94 -18.47
CA GLY A 431 -4.94 16.81 -19.40
C GLY A 431 -3.65 17.53 -18.97
N GLU A 432 -3.72 18.40 -17.96
CA GLU A 432 -2.52 19.05 -17.40
C GLU A 432 -1.79 18.12 -16.43
N SER A 433 -0.51 18.40 -16.25
CA SER A 433 0.42 17.56 -15.50
C SER A 433 1.24 18.34 -14.48
N TYR A 434 1.64 17.62 -13.43
CA TYR A 434 2.45 18.11 -12.34
C TYR A 434 3.39 17.00 -11.87
N ASN A 435 4.70 17.26 -11.84
CA ASN A 435 5.65 16.32 -11.25
C ASN A 435 5.89 16.71 -9.79
N VAL A 436 5.58 15.83 -8.83
CA VAL A 436 5.67 16.12 -7.40
C VAL A 436 7.09 16.12 -6.84
N PHE A 437 8.06 15.54 -7.54
CA PHE A 437 9.47 15.57 -7.13
C PHE A 437 10.18 16.84 -7.57
N THR A 438 9.89 17.32 -8.79
CA THR A 438 10.54 18.51 -9.36
C THR A 438 9.68 19.77 -9.23
N HIS A 439 8.39 19.62 -8.92
CA HIS A 439 7.35 20.65 -9.02
C HIS A 439 7.22 21.28 -10.41
N SER A 440 7.68 20.62 -11.48
CA SER A 440 7.46 21.06 -12.85
C SER A 440 6.02 20.79 -13.29
N HIS A 441 5.38 21.75 -13.97
CA HIS A 441 3.99 21.63 -14.40
C HIS A 441 3.70 22.44 -15.66
N ASN A 442 2.55 22.21 -16.26
CA ASN A 442 1.99 23.03 -17.35
C ASN A 442 0.68 23.76 -16.96
N GLY A 443 0.22 23.64 -15.70
CA GLY A 443 -0.95 24.37 -15.19
C GLY A 443 -0.69 25.84 -14.83
N ASP A 444 -1.76 26.55 -14.47
CA ASP A 444 -1.79 27.97 -14.12
C ASP A 444 -1.27 28.23 -12.69
N ALA A 445 -0.27 29.10 -12.55
CA ALA A 445 0.36 29.37 -11.26
C ALA A 445 0.15 30.82 -10.81
N MET A 446 -0.18 30.98 -9.53
CA MET A 446 -0.22 32.29 -8.88
C MET A 446 0.10 32.22 -7.40
N ASN A 447 0.56 33.34 -6.85
CA ASN A 447 0.69 33.48 -5.40
C ASN A 447 -0.65 33.86 -4.79
N ILE A 448 -0.98 33.22 -3.69
CA ILE A 448 -2.13 33.53 -2.86
C ILE A 448 -1.66 33.90 -1.46
N SER A 449 -2.37 34.85 -0.85
CA SER A 449 -2.15 35.29 0.53
C SER A 449 -3.45 35.20 1.32
N ILE A 450 -3.31 34.87 2.61
CA ILE A 450 -4.39 34.82 3.58
C ILE A 450 -4.13 35.83 4.68
N ASN A 451 -5.15 36.64 4.99
CA ASN A 451 -5.20 37.47 6.19
C ASN A 451 -6.56 37.35 6.86
N GLY A 452 -6.66 36.49 7.87
CA GLY A 452 -7.88 36.22 8.61
C GLY A 452 -8.40 37.37 9.48
N ASN A 453 -7.68 38.49 9.58
CA ASN A 453 -8.20 39.71 10.21
C ASN A 453 -9.17 40.48 9.30
N ASN A 454 -9.21 40.14 8.01
CA ASN A 454 -10.01 40.84 7.01
C ASN A 454 -11.32 40.09 6.74
N ASN A 455 -12.39 40.84 6.43
CA ASN A 455 -13.66 40.24 5.98
C ASN A 455 -13.52 39.49 4.65
N ASN A 456 -12.68 40.00 3.74
CA ASN A 456 -12.21 39.25 2.58
C ASN A 456 -10.76 38.86 2.84
N PHE A 457 -10.54 37.61 3.24
CA PHE A 457 -9.27 37.13 3.75
C PHE A 457 -8.32 36.63 2.66
N TYR A 458 -8.71 36.60 1.39
CA TYR A 458 -7.82 36.21 0.29
C TYR A 458 -7.24 37.42 -0.45
N THR A 459 -6.00 37.27 -0.91
CA THR A 459 -5.41 38.12 -1.96
C THR A 459 -4.71 37.22 -2.97
N PRO A 460 -5.12 37.21 -4.26
CA PRO A 460 -6.27 37.92 -4.83
C PRO A 460 -7.61 37.49 -4.20
N SER A 461 -8.68 38.25 -4.46
CA SER A 461 -10.01 37.97 -3.89
C SER A 461 -10.63 36.64 -4.33
N ASN A 462 -10.23 36.13 -5.50
CA ASN A 462 -10.56 34.76 -5.92
C ASN A 462 -9.27 33.94 -6.03
N PRO A 463 -9.03 32.98 -5.12
CA PRO A 463 -7.83 32.16 -5.17
C PRO A 463 -7.98 30.92 -6.08
N TYR A 464 -9.19 30.60 -6.54
CA TYR A 464 -9.53 29.41 -7.35
C TYR A 464 -9.39 29.60 -8.86
#